data_AF-A0A059BUB2-F1
#
_entry.id   AF-A0A059BUB2-F1
#
_cell.length_a   1.000
_cell.length_b   1.000
_cell.length_c   1.000
_cell.angle_alpha   90.00
_cell.angle_beta   90.00
_cell.angle_gamma   90.00
#
_symmetry.space_group_name_H-M   'P 1'
#
loop_
_entity.id
_entity.type
_entity.pdbx_description
1 polymer ?
#
loop_
_entity_poly.entity_id
_entity_poly.type
_entity_poly.pdbx_seq_one_letter_code
_entity_poly.pdbx_strand_id
1 'polypeptide(L)'
;MAEDPQNQPPAPEAPALAEEVVVGVVPDAPQATETLAAGKELPPPPEAAGEDGPKGAEAEAGAEEKIVKASRFASFKEETNVVGELPEAQRKALDELKRLVREALSKREFSAQPSQPPPKEGEKKGEDKEEAKASAEEPPKPEAEVVAEVQPPAPAEEAEAVVIVEEVVEKVTTVEEDGAKTVEAIKETIVEVSTTAFAAKTEEEVAPAAAVESKEEAEPVAEPEEVFIWGVPLLGNDERSDVILLKFLRARDFKVKESFDMIKSTVRWRREFGVDALVEEDLGTDYDKAVFMHGIDREGHPVCYNVYGEFQDKELYQKAFGDEEKRKKFLKWRIQFLERSLRKLDMRPSGVSTVVQVIDLKNSPGLLRRELRQTTGQALHILQDNYPEFVAKQVFINVPWWYLAYNRMISPFLTQRTKSKFVFASPSRTAETLFKYIAPEQVPAQYGGLSMEAEQEFTAAEPATGVTIKPASKHTVEFPVTETCLLVWEAKVVGCDVSYGAEFVPSTEGSYTVIVQKTRKITPADEPIICGRFKAGEPGKVVLTVDNQSSRRKTLLYRSKTKDCSEDQCPC
;
A
#
# COMPACT_ATOMS: atom_id res chain seq x y z
N MET A 1 8.55 70.83 -19.32
CA MET A 1 9.85 71.34 -19.84
C MET A 1 10.95 70.44 -19.30
N ALA A 2 11.80 69.83 -20.12
CA ALA A 2 11.74 69.70 -21.58
C ALA A 2 12.50 68.43 -22.03
N GLU A 3 11.95 67.80 -23.07
CA GLU A 3 12.60 67.09 -24.19
C GLU A 3 13.62 65.95 -23.96
N ASP A 4 13.34 64.85 -24.69
CA ASP A 4 14.22 63.75 -25.11
C ASP A 4 14.54 63.95 -26.61
N PRO A 5 15.72 63.53 -27.11
CA PRO A 5 15.70 62.82 -28.40
C PRO A 5 16.70 61.65 -28.54
N GLN A 6 16.17 60.47 -28.93
CA GLN A 6 16.44 59.68 -30.17
C GLN A 6 17.87 59.80 -30.82
N ASN A 7 18.51 58.76 -31.41
CA ASN A 7 17.95 57.94 -32.50
C ASN A 7 18.89 56.77 -33.03
N GLN A 8 18.42 55.51 -32.96
CA GLN A 8 18.55 54.39 -33.95
C GLN A 8 19.93 53.77 -34.44
N PRO A 9 19.94 52.61 -35.19
CA PRO A 9 20.99 51.56 -35.12
C PRO A 9 21.82 51.35 -36.42
N PRO A 10 22.66 50.27 -36.53
CA PRO A 10 22.22 49.01 -37.17
C PRO A 10 22.87 47.71 -36.61
N ALA A 11 22.73 46.58 -37.32
CA ALA A 11 23.34 45.25 -37.12
C ALA A 11 23.64 44.61 -38.51
N PRO A 12 23.99 43.31 -38.70
CA PRO A 12 24.65 42.29 -37.86
C PRO A 12 25.89 41.63 -38.56
N GLU A 13 26.68 40.75 -37.90
CA GLU A 13 27.42 39.64 -38.57
C GLU A 13 28.06 38.62 -37.58
N ALA A 14 28.57 37.49 -38.12
CA ALA A 14 29.25 36.35 -37.46
C ALA A 14 30.12 35.61 -38.52
N PRO A 15 30.90 34.53 -38.25
CA PRO A 15 31.17 33.76 -37.01
C PRO A 15 32.69 33.43 -36.77
N ALA A 16 32.99 32.44 -35.90
CA ALA A 16 34.01 31.35 -36.08
C ALA A 16 35.02 31.07 -34.93
N LEU A 17 35.07 29.78 -34.55
CA LEU A 17 36.22 28.92 -34.14
C LEU A 17 37.27 29.36 -33.07
N ALA A 18 37.14 28.72 -31.90
CA ALA A 18 38.13 27.94 -31.13
C ALA A 18 39.66 28.15 -31.26
N GLU A 19 40.34 28.24 -30.10
CA GLU A 19 41.38 27.27 -29.70
C GLU A 19 41.53 27.20 -28.15
N GLU A 20 42.38 26.30 -27.62
CA GLU A 20 42.56 25.99 -26.18
C GLU A 20 43.57 26.93 -25.46
N VAL A 21 43.67 26.83 -24.10
CA VAL A 21 44.96 26.62 -23.39
C VAL A 21 44.80 26.40 -21.87
N VAL A 22 45.22 25.19 -21.44
CA VAL A 22 45.94 24.76 -20.21
C VAL A 22 45.88 25.57 -18.89
N VAL A 23 45.36 24.91 -17.84
CA VAL A 23 45.89 24.84 -16.45
C VAL A 23 45.54 23.42 -15.93
N GLY A 24 46.31 22.67 -15.15
CA GLY A 24 47.66 22.75 -14.56
C GLY A 24 47.98 21.38 -13.89
N VAL A 25 49.24 21.04 -13.60
CA VAL A 25 49.71 19.62 -13.68
C VAL A 25 50.42 19.07 -12.41
N VAL A 26 49.95 17.90 -11.92
CA VAL A 26 50.73 16.73 -11.34
C VAL A 26 51.38 16.92 -9.93
N PRO A 27 51.73 15.87 -9.12
CA PRO A 27 51.83 14.40 -9.36
C PRO A 27 51.12 13.40 -8.40
N ASP A 28 51.13 12.12 -8.83
CA ASP A 28 51.40 10.82 -8.13
C ASP A 28 51.91 10.82 -6.66
N ALA A 29 51.83 9.75 -5.84
CA ALA A 29 51.40 8.32 -5.89
C ALA A 29 51.38 7.77 -4.41
N PRO A 30 51.17 6.46 -4.04
CA PRO A 30 51.02 5.21 -4.82
C PRO A 30 49.85 4.27 -4.39
N GLN A 31 49.82 3.04 -4.94
CA GLN A 31 48.94 1.93 -4.56
C GLN A 31 49.65 0.89 -3.65
N ALA A 32 48.88 0.17 -2.81
CA ALA A 32 49.15 -1.21 -2.41
C ALA A 32 47.88 -1.90 -1.84
N THR A 33 47.66 -3.17 -2.20
CA THR A 33 46.77 -4.14 -1.51
C THR A 33 47.59 -4.91 -0.44
N GLU A 34 47.15 -5.87 0.38
CA GLU A 34 45.92 -6.69 0.59
C GLU A 34 46.07 -7.36 2.02
N THR A 35 45.23 -8.21 2.65
CA THR A 35 43.92 -8.90 2.47
C THR A 35 43.38 -9.19 3.89
N LEU A 36 42.08 -9.53 4.09
CA LEU A 36 41.66 -10.74 4.86
C LEU A 36 40.13 -10.94 5.02
N ALA A 37 39.76 -12.20 5.34
CA ALA A 37 38.47 -12.70 5.84
C ALA A 37 37.24 -12.60 4.91
N ALA A 38 36.89 -13.73 4.28
CA ALA A 38 35.74 -13.84 3.38
C ALA A 38 34.40 -14.14 4.08
N GLY A 39 33.33 -13.53 3.59
CA GLY A 39 31.94 -13.92 3.82
C GLY A 39 31.18 -13.85 2.49
N LYS A 40 30.43 -14.90 2.11
CA LYS A 40 29.87 -15.05 0.76
C LYS A 40 28.96 -13.87 0.37
N GLU A 41 29.33 -13.16 -0.69
CA GLU A 41 28.45 -12.21 -1.37
C GLU A 41 27.26 -12.93 -2.03
N LEU A 42 26.12 -12.25 -2.10
CA LEU A 42 25.06 -12.60 -3.05
C LEU A 42 25.38 -11.95 -4.41
N PRO A 43 24.94 -12.53 -5.54
CA PRO A 43 25.10 -11.90 -6.84
C PRO A 43 24.43 -10.52 -6.85
N PRO A 44 25.04 -9.50 -7.48
CA PRO A 44 24.44 -8.17 -7.56
C PRO A 44 23.10 -8.21 -8.32
N PRO A 45 22.17 -7.29 -8.03
CA PRO A 45 21.02 -7.08 -8.90
C PRO A 45 21.52 -6.71 -10.31
N PRO A 46 20.81 -7.09 -11.39
CA PRO A 46 21.19 -6.67 -12.73
C PRO A 46 21.24 -5.14 -12.79
N GLU A 47 22.35 -4.61 -13.29
CA GLU A 47 22.60 -3.17 -13.31
C GLU A 47 21.49 -2.41 -14.04
N ALA A 48 21.19 -1.20 -13.53
CA ALA A 48 20.31 -0.28 -14.22
C ALA A 48 21.04 0.32 -15.42
N ALA A 49 21.07 -0.42 -16.53
CA ALA A 49 21.56 0.07 -17.82
C ALA A 49 20.86 1.39 -18.16
N GLY A 50 21.65 2.39 -18.56
CA GLY A 50 21.18 3.75 -18.78
C GLY A 50 20.14 3.87 -19.91
N GLU A 51 19.36 4.95 -19.87
CA GLU A 51 18.39 5.27 -20.93
C GLU A 51 19.10 5.70 -22.22
N ASP A 52 19.37 4.75 -23.13
CA ASP A 52 19.70 5.07 -24.51
C ASP A 52 19.34 3.93 -25.49
N GLY A 53 18.74 4.27 -26.63
CA GLY A 53 18.51 3.36 -27.76
C GLY A 53 17.12 2.68 -27.88
N PRO A 54 16.45 2.73 -29.05
CA PRO A 54 15.07 2.24 -29.21
C PRO A 54 14.99 0.73 -29.50
N LYS A 55 15.03 -0.11 -28.46
CA LYS A 55 14.70 -1.56 -28.56
C LYS A 55 13.75 -2.14 -27.50
N GLY A 56 13.38 -1.38 -26.45
CA GLY A 56 12.54 -1.91 -25.36
C GLY A 56 11.09 -2.27 -25.72
N ALA A 57 10.53 -1.68 -26.79
CA ALA A 57 9.08 -1.70 -27.05
C ALA A 57 8.47 -3.09 -27.29
N GLU A 58 9.20 -4.01 -27.93
CA GLU A 58 8.70 -5.37 -28.21
C GLU A 58 8.75 -6.26 -26.96
N ALA A 59 9.74 -6.06 -26.09
CA ALA A 59 9.87 -6.76 -24.81
C ALA A 59 8.77 -6.34 -23.82
N GLU A 60 8.43 -5.05 -23.76
CA GLU A 60 7.27 -4.58 -22.99
C GLU A 60 5.97 -5.17 -23.53
N ALA A 61 5.71 -5.11 -24.84
CA ALA A 61 4.47 -5.63 -25.44
C ALA A 61 4.22 -7.12 -25.12
N GLY A 62 5.27 -7.95 -25.18
CA GLY A 62 5.22 -9.37 -24.82
C GLY A 62 4.97 -9.64 -23.32
N ALA A 63 5.23 -8.67 -22.45
CA ALA A 63 4.85 -8.69 -21.04
C ALA A 63 3.43 -8.15 -20.82
N GLU A 64 3.05 -7.04 -21.47
CA GLU A 64 1.73 -6.42 -21.37
C GLU A 64 0.59 -7.39 -21.75
N GLU A 65 0.75 -8.20 -22.81
CA GLU A 65 -0.29 -9.18 -23.18
C GLU A 65 -0.42 -10.32 -22.16
N LYS A 66 0.69 -10.74 -21.54
CA LYS A 66 0.68 -11.75 -20.47
C LYS A 66 0.05 -11.23 -19.19
N ILE A 67 0.21 -9.95 -18.87
CA ILE A 67 -0.49 -9.29 -17.75
C ILE A 67 -2.02 -9.37 -17.92
N VAL A 68 -2.54 -9.20 -19.15
CA VAL A 68 -3.99 -9.35 -19.42
C VAL A 68 -4.47 -10.78 -19.16
N LYS A 69 -3.70 -11.81 -19.53
CA LYS A 69 -4.05 -13.22 -19.26
C LYS A 69 -3.91 -13.59 -17.78
N ALA A 70 -2.95 -13.01 -17.05
CA ALA A 70 -2.79 -13.22 -15.61
C ALA A 70 -3.90 -12.54 -14.77
N SER A 71 -4.48 -11.44 -15.24
CA SER A 71 -5.56 -10.71 -14.57
C SER A 71 -6.94 -11.42 -14.62
N ARG A 72 -7.00 -12.69 -15.03
CA ARG A 72 -8.26 -13.44 -15.25
C ARG A 72 -8.71 -14.28 -14.05
N PHE A 73 -8.29 -13.91 -12.84
CA PHE A 73 -8.87 -14.44 -11.60
C PHE A 73 -10.36 -14.04 -11.52
N ALA A 74 -11.19 -14.94 -10.99
CA ALA A 74 -12.59 -14.63 -10.72
C ALA A 74 -12.69 -13.45 -9.74
N SER A 75 -13.64 -12.54 -9.96
CA SER A 75 -13.81 -11.39 -9.07
C SER A 75 -14.13 -11.88 -7.66
N PHE A 76 -13.26 -11.54 -6.71
CA PHE A 76 -13.58 -11.67 -5.30
C PHE A 76 -14.85 -10.86 -5.02
N LYS A 77 -15.88 -11.53 -4.48
CA LYS A 77 -17.09 -10.91 -3.95
C LYS A 77 -16.99 -10.98 -2.43
N GLU A 78 -17.27 -9.89 -1.73
CA GLU A 78 -17.27 -9.90 -0.26
C GLU A 78 -18.36 -10.85 0.28
N GLU A 79 -18.04 -11.51 1.38
CA GLU A 79 -18.93 -12.44 2.09
C GLU A 79 -19.95 -11.64 2.90
N THR A 80 -21.24 -12.01 2.85
CA THR A 80 -22.31 -11.30 3.58
C THR A 80 -22.05 -11.26 5.08
N ASN A 81 -22.33 -10.11 5.71
CA ASN A 81 -22.28 -9.93 7.16
C ASN A 81 -23.66 -10.11 7.81
N VAL A 82 -24.72 -10.40 7.03
CA VAL A 82 -26.09 -10.61 7.52
C VAL A 82 -26.24 -12.03 8.05
N VAL A 83 -26.42 -12.18 9.37
CA VAL A 83 -26.44 -13.49 10.06
C VAL A 83 -27.49 -14.47 9.53
N GLY A 84 -28.62 -13.96 9.05
CA GLY A 84 -29.68 -14.76 8.42
C GLY A 84 -29.31 -15.35 7.05
N GLU A 85 -28.34 -14.76 6.36
CA GLU A 85 -27.84 -15.22 5.06
C GLU A 85 -26.65 -16.20 5.20
N LEU A 86 -26.07 -16.33 6.39
CA LEU A 86 -24.90 -17.19 6.63
C LEU A 86 -25.25 -18.69 6.50
N PRO A 87 -24.37 -19.49 5.86
CA PRO A 87 -24.37 -20.94 5.97
C PRO A 87 -24.45 -21.40 7.44
N GLU A 88 -25.17 -22.50 7.71
CA GLU A 88 -25.43 -22.98 9.07
C GLU A 88 -24.15 -23.21 9.89
N ALA A 89 -23.09 -23.72 9.27
CA ALA A 89 -21.79 -23.90 9.92
C ALA A 89 -21.15 -22.56 10.36
N GLN A 90 -21.23 -21.52 9.52
CA GLN A 90 -20.70 -20.18 9.84
C GLN A 90 -21.50 -19.51 10.96
N ARG A 91 -22.83 -19.66 10.96
CA ARG A 91 -23.69 -19.17 12.05
C ARG A 91 -23.39 -19.89 13.38
N LYS A 92 -23.27 -21.21 13.38
CA LYS A 92 -22.87 -21.98 14.58
C LYS A 92 -21.51 -21.53 15.13
N ALA A 93 -20.53 -21.29 14.26
CA ALA A 93 -19.22 -20.77 14.65
C ALA A 93 -19.30 -19.35 15.25
N LEU A 94 -20.18 -18.49 14.73
CA LEU A 94 -20.47 -17.18 15.31
C LEU A 94 -21.14 -17.28 16.69
N ASP A 95 -22.13 -18.15 16.85
CA ASP A 95 -22.83 -18.35 18.13
C ASP A 95 -21.91 -18.97 19.20
N GLU A 96 -21.02 -19.88 18.82
CA GLU A 96 -19.99 -20.42 19.71
C GLU A 96 -18.93 -19.36 20.09
N LEU A 97 -18.48 -18.54 19.13
CA LEU A 97 -17.55 -17.46 19.42
C LEU A 97 -18.17 -16.41 20.36
N LYS A 98 -19.43 -16.02 20.14
CA LYS A 98 -20.21 -15.17 21.06
C LYS A 98 -20.28 -15.76 22.47
N ARG A 99 -20.39 -17.08 22.60
CA ARG A 99 -20.39 -17.77 23.90
C ARG A 99 -19.03 -17.62 24.61
N LEU A 100 -17.93 -17.88 23.90
CA LEU A 100 -16.56 -17.72 24.45
C LEU A 100 -16.26 -16.27 24.84
N VAL A 101 -16.62 -15.31 23.99
CA VAL A 101 -16.46 -13.87 24.30
C VAL A 101 -17.28 -13.49 25.53
N ARG A 102 -18.54 -13.93 25.64
CA ARG A 102 -19.37 -13.65 26.83
C ARG A 102 -18.77 -14.23 28.12
N GLU A 103 -18.28 -15.46 28.04
CA GLU A 103 -17.61 -16.15 29.15
C GLU A 103 -16.37 -15.36 29.60
N ALA A 104 -15.52 -14.94 28.66
CA ALA A 104 -14.33 -14.15 28.91
C ALA A 104 -14.61 -12.77 29.52
N LEU A 105 -15.62 -12.03 29.02
CA LEU A 105 -16.02 -10.73 29.57
C LEU A 105 -16.59 -10.87 31.00
N SER A 106 -17.32 -11.97 31.29
CA SER A 106 -17.86 -12.23 32.64
C SER A 106 -16.76 -12.56 33.67
N LYS A 107 -15.68 -13.21 33.24
CA LYS A 107 -14.49 -13.51 34.06
C LYS A 107 -13.42 -12.41 34.04
N ARG A 108 -13.64 -11.33 33.28
CA ARG A 108 -12.65 -10.25 33.02
C ARG A 108 -11.32 -10.74 32.42
N GLU A 109 -11.37 -11.80 31.60
CA GLU A 109 -10.21 -12.43 30.94
C GLU A 109 -9.48 -11.48 29.96
N PHE A 110 -10.13 -10.41 29.49
CA PHE A 110 -9.50 -9.41 28.62
C PHE A 110 -8.72 -8.36 29.43
N SER A 111 -9.27 -7.91 30.57
CA SER A 111 -8.61 -6.97 31.50
C SER A 111 -7.49 -7.60 32.32
N ALA A 112 -7.57 -8.91 32.61
CA ALA A 112 -6.54 -9.61 33.35
C ALA A 112 -5.15 -9.47 32.72
N GLN A 113 -4.16 -9.04 33.51
CA GLN A 113 -2.76 -9.22 33.13
C GLN A 113 -2.42 -10.72 33.22
N PRO A 114 -1.61 -11.26 32.29
CA PRO A 114 -1.12 -12.62 32.43
C PRO A 114 -0.25 -12.72 33.69
N SER A 115 -0.71 -13.50 34.67
CA SER A 115 0.08 -13.81 35.86
C SER A 115 1.42 -14.41 35.42
N GLN A 116 2.52 -13.76 35.77
CA GLN A 116 3.84 -14.37 35.61
C GLN A 116 3.82 -15.73 36.35
N PRO A 117 4.35 -16.82 35.74
CA PRO A 117 4.46 -18.08 36.47
C PRO A 117 5.32 -17.82 37.72
N PRO A 118 4.88 -18.24 38.92
CA PRO A 118 5.61 -17.95 40.13
C PRO A 118 7.03 -18.55 40.02
N PRO A 119 8.06 -17.86 40.53
CA PRO A 119 9.40 -18.43 40.57
C PRO A 119 9.34 -19.76 41.31
N LYS A 120 9.93 -20.81 40.73
CA LYS A 120 9.98 -22.12 41.38
C LYS A 120 10.80 -22.01 42.66
N GLU A 121 10.14 -21.94 43.80
CA GLU A 121 10.79 -22.05 45.10
C GLU A 121 11.41 -23.45 45.23
N GLY A 122 12.73 -23.52 45.03
CA GLY A 122 13.50 -24.72 45.34
C GLY A 122 13.64 -24.86 46.85
N GLU A 123 13.09 -25.93 47.41
CA GLU A 123 13.17 -26.20 48.84
C GLU A 123 14.62 -26.29 49.33
N LYS A 124 14.90 -25.70 50.50
CA LYS A 124 16.23 -25.73 51.10
C LYS A 124 16.54 -27.08 51.77
N LYS A 125 17.64 -27.68 51.33
CA LYS A 125 18.66 -28.23 52.24
C LYS A 125 20.02 -27.66 51.83
N GLY A 126 20.88 -27.14 52.72
CA GLY A 126 20.69 -26.90 54.16
C GLY A 126 21.89 -27.34 54.98
N GLU A 127 22.95 -26.53 54.98
CA GLU A 127 24.02 -26.53 55.99
C GLU A 127 24.67 -25.13 56.04
N ASP A 128 25.33 -24.82 57.16
CA ASP A 128 25.59 -23.43 57.62
C ASP A 128 27.05 -22.94 57.44
N LYS A 129 27.26 -21.67 57.83
CA LYS A 129 28.53 -20.91 58.02
C LYS A 129 29.13 -20.24 56.76
N GLU A 130 29.68 -19.02 56.82
CA GLU A 130 29.78 -18.05 57.94
C GLU A 130 29.68 -16.58 57.45
N GLU A 131 29.81 -15.61 58.36
CA GLU A 131 29.34 -14.22 58.18
C GLU A 131 30.28 -13.28 57.38
N ALA A 132 29.67 -12.49 56.48
CA ALA A 132 29.82 -11.01 56.32
C ALA A 132 31.23 -10.37 56.04
N LYS A 133 31.38 -9.13 55.52
CA LYS A 133 30.46 -8.04 55.12
C LYS A 133 31.20 -7.01 54.23
N ALA A 134 30.55 -6.45 53.19
CA ALA A 134 30.82 -5.13 52.55
C ALA A 134 32.22 -4.89 51.88
N SER A 135 32.44 -3.92 50.96
CA SER A 135 31.58 -3.20 49.98
C SER A 135 32.45 -2.33 49.03
N ALA A 136 31.91 -1.99 47.84
CA ALA A 136 32.23 -0.84 46.96
C ALA A 136 33.41 -0.87 45.93
N GLU A 137 33.08 -0.30 44.75
CA GLU A 137 33.87 0.50 43.77
C GLU A 137 35.16 -0.05 43.06
N GLU A 138 34.97 -0.52 41.80
CA GLU A 138 35.40 0.06 40.49
C GLU A 138 36.84 0.67 40.25
N PRO A 139 37.28 0.93 38.98
CA PRO A 139 38.20 0.12 38.13
C PRO A 139 39.58 0.84 37.88
N PRO A 140 40.36 0.74 36.75
CA PRO A 140 40.39 -0.16 35.56
C PRO A 140 41.81 -0.68 35.10
N LYS A 141 41.88 -1.39 33.94
CA LYS A 141 42.91 -1.56 32.82
C LYS A 141 44.43 -1.17 32.97
N PRO A 142 45.41 -1.50 32.05
CA PRO A 142 45.36 -2.11 30.68
C PRO A 142 46.51 -3.12 30.27
N GLU A 143 46.50 -3.59 28.98
CA GLU A 143 47.62 -3.84 27.98
C GLU A 143 48.94 -4.63 28.32
N ALA A 144 49.76 -5.23 27.41
CA ALA A 144 49.75 -5.57 25.95
C ALA A 144 50.91 -6.58 25.53
N GLU A 145 51.14 -6.81 24.21
CA GLU A 145 52.39 -7.31 23.52
C GLU A 145 52.73 -8.86 23.52
N VAL A 146 53.48 -9.52 22.59
CA VAL A 146 54.06 -9.22 21.23
C VAL A 146 54.49 -10.50 20.38
N VAL A 147 54.35 -10.41 19.04
CA VAL A 147 54.99 -11.01 17.80
C VAL A 147 55.91 -12.29 17.74
N ALA A 148 55.68 -13.14 16.71
CA ALA A 148 56.64 -13.81 15.75
C ALA A 148 55.83 -14.73 14.76
N GLU A 149 55.95 -14.87 13.42
CA GLU A 149 56.92 -14.71 12.29
C GLU A 149 57.51 -16.04 11.74
N VAL A 150 57.41 -16.28 10.39
CA VAL A 150 58.35 -16.96 9.42
C VAL A 150 57.62 -17.44 8.12
N GLN A 151 58.35 -17.72 7.02
CA GLN A 151 57.91 -17.75 5.59
C GLN A 151 57.81 -19.17 4.90
N PRO A 152 57.14 -19.29 3.72
CA PRO A 152 57.07 -20.51 2.83
C PRO A 152 58.05 -20.47 1.63
N PRO A 153 58.12 -21.48 0.70
CA PRO A 153 57.53 -21.30 -0.66
C PRO A 153 57.20 -22.55 -1.58
N ALA A 154 56.15 -22.43 -2.43
CA ALA A 154 56.07 -22.72 -3.91
C ALA A 154 56.19 -24.19 -4.50
N PRO A 155 56.18 -24.44 -5.86
CA PRO A 155 54.94 -24.71 -6.65
C PRO A 155 54.97 -25.82 -7.77
N ALA A 156 53.81 -26.09 -8.42
CA ALA A 156 53.54 -26.72 -9.76
C ALA A 156 52.03 -26.55 -10.15
N GLU A 157 51.42 -26.63 -11.37
CA GLU A 157 51.74 -27.08 -12.77
C GLU A 157 51.49 -28.60 -13.05
N GLU A 158 50.80 -29.11 -14.10
CA GLU A 158 50.07 -28.64 -15.34
C GLU A 158 48.74 -29.50 -15.54
N ALA A 159 47.96 -29.78 -16.63
CA ALA A 159 47.91 -29.65 -18.12
C ALA A 159 46.45 -29.88 -18.68
N GLU A 160 46.19 -29.90 -20.01
CA GLU A 160 44.86 -30.13 -20.68
C GLU A 160 44.69 -31.49 -21.45
N ALA A 161 43.44 -31.91 -21.77
CA ALA A 161 43.10 -32.86 -22.86
C ALA A 161 41.59 -32.83 -23.29
N VAL A 162 41.25 -33.22 -24.54
CA VAL A 162 39.89 -33.14 -25.15
C VAL A 162 39.50 -34.39 -25.95
N VAL A 163 38.28 -34.93 -25.75
CA VAL A 163 37.52 -35.83 -26.69
C VAL A 163 36.01 -35.53 -26.55
N ILE A 164 35.20 -35.82 -27.59
CA ILE A 164 33.76 -35.48 -27.69
C ILE A 164 32.93 -36.70 -28.17
N VAL A 165 31.62 -36.69 -27.87
CA VAL A 165 30.50 -37.49 -28.46
C VAL A 165 30.30 -38.93 -27.94
N GLU A 166 29.24 -39.14 -27.13
CA GLU A 166 28.00 -39.80 -27.60
C GLU A 166 26.78 -39.42 -26.72
N GLU A 167 25.56 -39.60 -27.24
CA GLU A 167 24.30 -39.07 -26.71
C GLU A 167 23.28 -40.18 -26.43
N VAL A 168 23.05 -40.53 -25.14
CA VAL A 168 21.76 -41.05 -24.62
C VAL A 168 21.69 -40.76 -23.11
N VAL A 169 20.68 -40.01 -22.64
CA VAL A 169 20.33 -39.95 -21.19
C VAL A 169 18.82 -39.82 -21.00
N GLU A 170 18.19 -40.83 -20.38
CA GLU A 170 16.95 -40.61 -19.62
C GLU A 170 16.88 -41.49 -18.35
N LYS A 171 16.40 -40.87 -17.26
CA LYS A 171 15.84 -41.42 -16.00
C LYS A 171 16.73 -42.10 -14.91
N VAL A 172 16.75 -41.38 -13.78
CA VAL A 172 16.54 -41.82 -12.37
C VAL A 172 17.64 -42.59 -11.63
N THR A 173 18.33 -41.88 -10.72
CA THR A 173 18.51 -42.14 -9.25
C THR A 173 19.34 -40.96 -8.65
N THR A 174 18.81 -40.05 -7.81
CA THR A 174 18.64 -40.05 -6.32
C THR A 174 19.90 -39.71 -5.46
N VAL A 175 19.63 -39.10 -4.29
CA VAL A 175 20.45 -38.82 -3.07
C VAL A 175 21.43 -37.62 -3.03
N GLU A 176 21.50 -37.01 -1.82
CA GLU A 176 22.53 -36.10 -1.22
C GLU A 176 22.76 -34.68 -1.80
N GLU A 177 23.02 -33.61 -1.02
CA GLU A 177 22.79 -33.33 0.43
C GLU A 177 22.60 -31.79 0.71
N ASP A 178 22.81 -31.32 1.95
CA ASP A 178 22.45 -30.00 2.54
C ASP A 178 23.01 -28.72 1.84
N GLY A 179 22.35 -27.58 2.10
CA GLY A 179 22.76 -26.24 1.64
C GLY A 179 22.01 -25.06 2.27
N ALA A 180 21.45 -25.18 3.48
CA ALA A 180 20.55 -24.15 4.03
C ALA A 180 21.24 -22.87 4.55
N LYS A 181 20.96 -21.70 3.93
CA LYS A 181 20.97 -20.36 4.58
C LYS A 181 20.35 -19.23 3.71
N THR A 182 20.08 -18.08 4.36
CA THR A 182 19.67 -16.78 3.79
C THR A 182 18.36 -16.71 2.97
N VAL A 183 17.23 -17.15 3.54
CA VAL A 183 15.88 -16.63 3.18
C VAL A 183 15.08 -16.33 4.46
N GLU A 184 15.59 -15.39 5.26
CA GLU A 184 15.02 -14.95 6.54
C GLU A 184 14.49 -13.51 6.41
N ALA A 185 13.16 -13.37 6.22
CA ALA A 185 12.43 -12.09 6.21
C ALA A 185 10.90 -12.26 6.05
N ILE A 186 10.43 -13.36 5.44
CA ILE A 186 9.01 -13.61 5.12
C ILE A 186 8.67 -15.10 5.30
N LYS A 187 9.09 -15.72 6.42
CA LYS A 187 8.90 -17.17 6.67
C LYS A 187 8.08 -17.51 7.91
N GLU A 188 8.05 -16.68 8.94
CA GLU A 188 7.23 -16.93 10.13
C GLU A 188 5.85 -16.26 9.98
N THR A 189 4.83 -17.02 9.56
CA THR A 189 3.41 -16.98 10.02
C THR A 189 2.63 -18.15 9.39
N ILE A 190 3.12 -19.39 9.55
CA ILE A 190 2.29 -20.60 9.46
C ILE A 190 2.78 -21.56 10.55
N VAL A 191 2.00 -21.72 11.61
CA VAL A 191 2.28 -22.69 12.68
C VAL A 191 1.15 -23.72 12.72
N GLU A 192 1.32 -24.82 12.00
CA GLU A 192 0.51 -26.02 12.21
C GLU A 192 1.10 -26.84 13.35
N VAL A 193 0.54 -26.72 14.56
CA VAL A 193 0.85 -27.66 15.65
C VAL A 193 0.06 -28.94 15.45
N SER A 194 0.69 -29.94 14.83
CA SER A 194 0.16 -31.30 14.80
C SER A 194 0.25 -31.92 16.20
N THR A 195 -0.90 -32.16 16.83
CA THR A 195 -0.98 -32.82 18.15
C THR A 195 -1.05 -34.33 18.00
N THR A 196 0.06 -35.03 18.24
CA THR A 196 0.05 -36.49 18.46
C THR A 196 -0.32 -36.82 19.90
N ALA A 197 -1.18 -37.83 20.08
CA ALA A 197 -1.73 -38.18 21.38
C ALA A 197 -0.80 -39.06 22.22
N PHE A 198 -0.90 -38.93 23.54
CA PHE A 198 -0.52 -39.99 24.47
C PHE A 198 -1.74 -40.37 25.32
N ALA A 199 -1.96 -41.66 25.51
CA ALA A 199 -3.11 -42.19 26.23
C ALA A 199 -2.69 -42.83 27.55
N ALA A 200 -3.41 -42.50 28.63
CA ALA A 200 -3.40 -43.25 29.87
C ALA A 200 -4.80 -43.21 30.49
N LYS A 201 -5.34 -44.38 30.85
CA LYS A 201 -6.45 -44.53 31.78
C LYS A 201 -5.88 -45.04 33.09
N THR A 202 -6.33 -44.47 34.21
CA THR A 202 -6.55 -45.23 35.44
C THR A 202 -7.79 -44.66 36.13
N GLU A 203 -8.58 -45.54 36.75
CA GLU A 203 -9.73 -45.18 37.59
C GLU A 203 -9.27 -45.14 39.06
N GLU A 204 -9.89 -44.29 39.90
CA GLU A 204 -9.98 -44.55 41.34
C GLU A 204 -11.26 -43.91 41.92
N GLU A 205 -11.72 -44.41 43.07
CA GLU A 205 -13.08 -44.20 43.61
C GLU A 205 -13.30 -42.86 44.34
N VAL A 206 -14.57 -42.44 44.43
CA VAL A 206 -15.02 -41.31 45.25
C VAL A 206 -16.34 -41.63 45.96
N ALA A 207 -16.30 -41.77 47.30
CA ALA A 207 -17.37 -41.46 48.27
C ALA A 207 -17.00 -41.96 49.70
N PRO A 208 -17.61 -41.42 50.79
CA PRO A 208 -18.46 -40.24 50.90
C PRO A 208 -18.03 -39.20 51.97
N ALA A 209 -18.44 -37.95 51.72
CA ALA A 209 -18.91 -36.92 52.65
C ALA A 209 -18.37 -36.80 54.10
N ALA A 210 -17.81 -35.62 54.40
CA ALA A 210 -18.05 -34.90 55.64
C ALA A 210 -18.44 -33.45 55.29
N ALA A 211 -19.55 -32.94 55.82
CA ALA A 211 -20.06 -31.60 55.50
C ALA A 211 -19.56 -30.55 56.50
N VAL A 212 -19.12 -29.39 56.00
CA VAL A 212 -18.91 -28.17 56.79
C VAL A 212 -19.51 -27.01 56.00
N GLU A 213 -20.45 -26.30 56.59
CA GLU A 213 -21.12 -25.16 55.96
C GLU A 213 -20.21 -23.92 55.95
N SER A 214 -19.39 -23.77 54.91
CA SER A 214 -18.72 -22.49 54.61
C SER A 214 -19.73 -21.55 53.95
N LYS A 215 -20.18 -20.57 54.73
CA LYS A 215 -21.11 -19.51 54.34
C LYS A 215 -20.66 -18.81 53.04
N GLU A 216 -21.44 -18.90 51.97
CA GLU A 216 -21.23 -18.09 50.76
C GLU A 216 -21.51 -16.62 51.09
N GLU A 217 -20.44 -15.86 51.33
CA GLU A 217 -20.49 -14.42 51.39
C GLU A 217 -20.47 -13.91 49.94
N ALA A 218 -21.66 -13.61 49.42
CA ALA A 218 -21.84 -13.27 48.01
C ALA A 218 -21.02 -12.02 47.63
N GLU A 219 -19.98 -12.20 46.81
CA GLU A 219 -19.23 -11.11 46.23
C GLU A 219 -20.17 -10.16 45.47
N PRO A 220 -19.99 -8.83 45.57
CA PRO A 220 -20.80 -7.89 44.81
C PRO A 220 -20.56 -8.17 43.31
N VAL A 221 -21.64 -8.49 42.59
CA VAL A 221 -21.59 -8.84 41.16
C VAL A 221 -20.95 -7.68 40.40
N ALA A 222 -19.66 -7.83 40.10
CA ALA A 222 -18.89 -6.83 39.39
C ALA A 222 -19.46 -6.69 37.98
N GLU A 223 -19.76 -5.47 37.55
CA GLU A 223 -20.34 -5.22 36.24
C GLU A 223 -19.46 -5.86 35.14
N PRO A 224 -20.07 -6.50 34.12
CA PRO A 224 -19.31 -7.26 33.12
C PRO A 224 -18.31 -6.36 32.40
N GLU A 225 -17.16 -6.92 31.98
CA GLU A 225 -16.17 -6.12 31.26
C GLU A 225 -16.75 -5.62 29.93
N GLU A 226 -16.78 -4.30 29.72
CA GLU A 226 -17.10 -3.72 28.41
C GLU A 226 -15.82 -3.49 27.61
N VAL A 227 -15.60 -4.35 26.61
CA VAL A 227 -14.48 -4.23 25.66
C VAL A 227 -14.99 -3.66 24.34
N PHE A 228 -14.37 -2.57 23.88
CA PHE A 228 -14.66 -1.94 22.59
C PHE A 228 -13.51 -2.19 21.60
N ILE A 229 -13.86 -2.46 20.34
CA ILE A 229 -12.90 -2.52 19.23
C ILE A 229 -13.45 -1.63 18.10
N TRP A 230 -12.62 -0.71 17.60
CA TRP A 230 -13.01 0.29 16.57
C TRP A 230 -14.27 1.13 16.91
N GLY A 231 -14.54 1.35 18.20
CA GLY A 231 -15.70 2.11 18.67
C GLY A 231 -17.02 1.33 18.72
N VAL A 232 -16.97 0.00 18.60
CA VAL A 232 -18.12 -0.91 18.70
C VAL A 232 -17.87 -1.88 19.86
N PRO A 233 -18.87 -2.19 20.71
CA PRO A 233 -18.72 -3.19 21.77
C PRO A 233 -18.48 -4.57 21.17
N LEU A 234 -17.58 -5.35 21.76
CA LEU A 234 -17.21 -6.69 21.28
C LEU A 234 -18.35 -7.71 21.40
N LEU A 235 -19.30 -7.44 22.31
CA LEU A 235 -20.53 -8.20 22.48
C LEU A 235 -21.63 -7.30 23.07
N GLY A 236 -22.88 -7.44 22.62
CA GLY A 236 -24.02 -6.72 23.15
C GLY A 236 -25.29 -6.98 22.33
N ASN A 237 -26.28 -6.09 22.44
CA ASN A 237 -27.45 -6.05 21.55
C ASN A 237 -27.18 -5.19 20.30
N ASP A 238 -25.91 -5.06 19.89
CA ASP A 238 -25.48 -4.26 18.75
C ASP A 238 -25.10 -5.19 17.59
N GLU A 239 -25.83 -5.11 16.48
CA GLU A 239 -25.57 -5.95 15.29
C GLU A 239 -24.18 -5.71 14.68
N ARG A 240 -23.52 -4.58 15.02
CA ARG A 240 -22.15 -4.28 14.60
C ARG A 240 -21.11 -5.18 15.28
N SER A 241 -21.41 -5.72 16.47
CA SER A 241 -20.56 -6.72 17.14
C SER A 241 -20.40 -7.97 16.27
N ASP A 242 -21.46 -8.42 15.61
CA ASP A 242 -21.45 -9.61 14.76
C ASP A 242 -20.55 -9.44 13.54
N VAL A 243 -20.55 -8.24 12.93
CA VAL A 243 -19.67 -7.90 11.80
C VAL A 243 -18.20 -7.96 12.21
N ILE A 244 -17.86 -7.51 13.43
CA ILE A 244 -16.52 -7.64 14.00
C ILE A 244 -16.14 -9.10 14.22
N LEU A 245 -16.98 -9.88 14.89
CA LEU A 245 -16.72 -11.30 15.16
C LEU A 245 -16.58 -12.12 13.86
N LEU A 246 -17.34 -11.78 12.82
CA LEU A 246 -17.22 -12.39 11.48
C LEU A 246 -15.90 -12.05 10.79
N LYS A 247 -15.31 -10.86 10.96
CA LYS A 247 -13.97 -10.55 10.44
C LYS A 247 -12.90 -11.44 11.06
N PHE A 248 -12.94 -11.63 12.39
CA PHE A 248 -12.02 -12.55 13.10
C PHE A 248 -12.23 -14.01 12.68
N LEU A 249 -13.48 -14.48 12.59
CA LEU A 249 -13.80 -15.84 12.11
C LEU A 249 -13.27 -16.08 10.70
N ARG A 250 -13.55 -15.18 9.75
CA ARG A 250 -13.04 -15.30 8.38
C ARG A 250 -11.52 -15.33 8.33
N ALA A 251 -10.83 -14.50 9.12
CA ALA A 251 -9.38 -14.45 9.17
C ALA A 251 -8.71 -15.73 9.75
N ARG A 252 -9.49 -16.66 10.31
CA ARG A 252 -9.06 -17.99 10.78
C ARG A 252 -9.95 -19.11 10.22
N ASP A 253 -10.51 -18.92 9.02
CA ASP A 253 -11.34 -19.90 8.30
C ASP A 253 -12.45 -20.57 9.14
N PHE A 254 -13.14 -19.75 9.95
CA PHE A 254 -14.20 -20.11 10.89
C PHE A 254 -13.79 -21.07 12.02
N LYS A 255 -12.49 -21.28 12.25
CA LYS A 255 -11.97 -21.99 13.43
C LYS A 255 -12.18 -21.13 14.69
N VAL A 256 -13.24 -21.43 15.44
CA VAL A 256 -13.71 -20.63 16.59
C VAL A 256 -12.61 -20.35 17.61
N LYS A 257 -11.83 -21.36 18.02
CA LYS A 257 -10.77 -21.18 19.03
C LYS A 257 -9.64 -20.26 18.55
N GLU A 258 -9.10 -20.48 17.35
CA GLU A 258 -8.05 -19.61 16.76
C GLU A 258 -8.55 -18.17 16.60
N SER A 259 -9.84 -17.99 16.29
CA SER A 259 -10.49 -16.67 16.20
C SER A 259 -10.57 -15.98 17.56
N PHE A 260 -10.93 -16.72 18.62
CA PHE A 260 -11.00 -16.21 19.99
C PHE A 260 -9.61 -15.88 20.56
N ASP A 261 -8.60 -16.72 20.29
CA ASP A 261 -7.22 -16.46 20.69
C ASP A 261 -6.62 -15.24 19.93
N MET A 262 -7.03 -15.02 18.68
CA MET A 262 -6.73 -13.78 17.94
C MET A 262 -7.39 -12.56 18.59
N ILE A 263 -8.70 -12.61 18.90
CA ILE A 263 -9.43 -11.49 19.54
C ILE A 263 -8.77 -11.08 20.88
N LYS A 264 -8.45 -12.04 21.76
CA LYS A 264 -7.74 -11.76 23.03
C LYS A 264 -6.39 -11.09 22.80
N SER A 265 -5.66 -11.52 21.77
CA SER A 265 -4.36 -10.94 21.42
C SER A 265 -4.50 -9.52 20.89
N THR A 266 -5.51 -9.25 20.04
CA THR A 266 -5.82 -7.89 19.55
C THR A 266 -6.26 -6.96 20.68
N VAL A 267 -7.15 -7.39 21.57
CA VAL A 267 -7.60 -6.56 22.72
C VAL A 267 -6.42 -6.22 23.65
N ARG A 268 -5.54 -7.19 23.93
CA ARG A 268 -4.30 -6.95 24.68
C ARG A 268 -3.40 -5.93 23.98
N TRP A 269 -3.13 -6.14 22.69
CA TRP A 269 -2.28 -5.25 21.89
C TRP A 269 -2.84 -3.82 21.82
N ARG A 270 -4.16 -3.65 21.67
CA ARG A 270 -4.80 -2.31 21.66
C ARG A 270 -4.52 -1.53 22.95
N ARG A 271 -4.61 -2.21 24.10
CA ARG A 271 -4.29 -1.63 25.41
C ARG A 271 -2.80 -1.31 25.55
N GLU A 272 -1.92 -2.25 25.19
CA GLU A 272 -0.47 -2.11 25.33
C GLU A 272 0.12 -1.04 24.39
N PHE A 273 -0.45 -0.87 23.20
CA PHE A 273 -0.07 0.16 22.23
C PHE A 273 -0.79 1.50 22.48
N GLY A 274 -1.76 1.56 23.40
CA GLY A 274 -2.51 2.76 23.75
C GLY A 274 -3.45 3.26 22.66
N VAL A 275 -4.01 2.36 21.83
CA VAL A 275 -4.69 2.69 20.56
C VAL A 275 -5.82 3.72 20.73
N ASP A 276 -6.62 3.62 21.78
CA ASP A 276 -7.78 4.49 21.94
C ASP A 276 -7.43 5.90 22.43
N ALA A 277 -6.28 6.09 23.09
CA ALA A 277 -5.69 7.42 23.35
C ALA A 277 -4.97 7.96 22.09
N LEU A 278 -4.26 7.09 21.38
CA LEU A 278 -3.56 7.41 20.13
C LEU A 278 -4.48 8.00 19.07
N VAL A 279 -5.76 7.63 19.03
CA VAL A 279 -6.74 8.20 18.07
C VAL A 279 -7.02 9.69 18.31
N GLU A 280 -6.81 10.19 19.53
CA GLU A 280 -6.98 11.61 19.88
C GLU A 280 -5.66 12.41 19.89
N GLU A 281 -4.49 11.75 19.82
CA GLU A 281 -3.17 12.43 19.72
C GLU A 281 -3.09 13.33 18.47
N ASP A 282 -2.45 14.50 18.58
CA ASP A 282 -1.95 15.22 17.39
C ASP A 282 -0.53 14.72 17.06
N LEU A 283 -0.37 14.17 15.86
CA LEU A 283 0.90 13.68 15.33
C LEU A 283 1.40 14.47 14.11
N GLY A 284 0.62 15.45 13.63
CA GLY A 284 0.88 16.25 12.43
C GLY A 284 0.41 15.61 11.12
N THR A 285 0.33 16.44 10.08
CA THR A 285 -0.08 16.11 8.69
C THR A 285 1.10 15.80 7.76
N ASP A 286 2.27 15.53 8.34
CA ASP A 286 3.56 15.39 7.62
C ASP A 286 3.57 14.29 6.55
N TYR A 287 2.72 13.27 6.71
CA TYR A 287 2.71 12.07 5.87
C TYR A 287 1.45 11.96 4.99
N ASP A 288 0.59 12.98 4.97
CA ASP A 288 -0.70 12.96 4.28
C ASP A 288 -0.55 12.73 2.77
N LYS A 289 0.53 13.22 2.14
CA LYS A 289 0.85 12.92 0.74
C LYS A 289 1.18 11.45 0.51
N ALA A 290 1.82 10.80 1.48
CA ALA A 290 2.22 9.40 1.41
C ALA A 290 1.05 8.45 1.74
N VAL A 291 0.07 8.89 2.54
CA VAL A 291 -1.16 8.13 2.82
C VAL A 291 -2.36 9.06 3.02
N PHE A 292 -3.39 8.89 2.20
CA PHE A 292 -4.64 9.66 2.28
C PHE A 292 -5.87 8.81 1.91
N MET A 293 -7.06 9.27 2.32
CA MET A 293 -8.34 8.71 1.87
C MET A 293 -8.93 9.64 0.82
N HIS A 294 -9.26 9.14 -0.39
CA HIS A 294 -9.87 9.96 -1.45
C HIS A 294 -10.89 9.16 -2.26
N GLY A 295 -12.13 9.64 -2.30
CA GLY A 295 -13.18 9.05 -3.13
C GLY A 295 -13.63 7.65 -2.71
N ILE A 296 -14.57 7.11 -3.49
CA ILE A 296 -15.31 5.89 -3.22
C ILE A 296 -15.33 5.01 -4.49
N ASP A 297 -15.18 3.70 -4.33
CA ASP A 297 -15.27 2.72 -5.43
C ASP A 297 -16.72 2.47 -5.89
N ARG A 298 -16.89 1.68 -6.96
CA ARG A 298 -18.19 1.34 -7.56
C ARG A 298 -19.06 0.41 -6.72
N GLU A 299 -18.50 -0.19 -5.67
CA GLU A 299 -19.17 -1.10 -4.74
C GLU A 299 -19.50 -0.40 -3.41
N GLY A 300 -18.98 0.82 -3.19
CA GLY A 300 -19.23 1.68 -2.03
C GLY A 300 -18.04 1.84 -1.07
N HIS A 301 -16.90 1.18 -1.33
CA HIS A 301 -15.73 1.20 -0.46
C HIS A 301 -14.97 2.53 -0.55
N PRO A 302 -14.66 3.20 0.57
CA PRO A 302 -13.77 4.36 0.54
C PRO A 302 -12.34 3.92 0.18
N VAL A 303 -11.64 4.75 -0.59
CA VAL A 303 -10.36 4.38 -1.19
C VAL A 303 -9.18 4.99 -0.42
N CYS A 304 -8.27 4.13 0.02
CA CYS A 304 -7.05 4.45 0.76
C CYS A 304 -5.84 4.44 -0.20
N TYR A 305 -5.24 5.60 -0.45
CA TYR A 305 -4.03 5.73 -1.28
C TYR A 305 -2.77 5.60 -0.43
N ASN A 306 -1.75 4.93 -0.96
CA ASN A 306 -0.49 4.63 -0.29
C ASN A 306 0.65 4.87 -1.29
N VAL A 307 1.32 6.03 -1.21
CA VAL A 307 2.23 6.56 -2.22
C VAL A 307 3.68 6.38 -1.77
N TYR A 308 4.28 5.23 -2.12
CA TYR A 308 5.65 4.91 -1.71
C TYR A 308 6.72 5.77 -2.42
N GLY A 309 6.35 6.47 -3.49
CA GLY A 309 7.20 7.43 -4.20
C GLY A 309 7.54 8.68 -3.38
N GLU A 310 6.67 9.13 -2.48
CA GLU A 310 6.93 10.33 -1.64
C GLU A 310 8.18 10.13 -0.77
N PHE A 311 8.43 8.91 -0.30
CA PHE A 311 9.63 8.56 0.46
C PHE A 311 10.92 8.55 -0.38
N GLN A 312 10.90 8.94 -1.66
CA GLN A 312 12.13 9.35 -2.34
C GLN A 312 12.73 10.59 -1.69
N ASP A 313 11.89 11.54 -1.26
CA ASP A 313 12.31 12.78 -0.62
C ASP A 313 13.19 12.50 0.61
N LYS A 314 14.27 13.27 0.74
CA LYS A 314 15.29 13.05 1.76
C LYS A 314 14.84 13.52 3.13
N GLU A 315 14.09 14.61 3.20
CA GLU A 315 13.62 15.18 4.46
C GLU A 315 12.50 14.31 5.04
N LEU A 316 11.51 13.94 4.23
CA LEU A 316 10.43 13.04 4.61
C LEU A 316 10.95 11.65 4.99
N TYR A 317 11.90 11.08 4.23
CA TYR A 317 12.51 9.80 4.59
C TYR A 317 13.28 9.88 5.91
N GLN A 318 14.10 10.93 6.11
CA GLN A 318 14.86 11.11 7.34
C GLN A 318 13.96 11.41 8.55
N LYS A 319 12.81 12.05 8.32
CA LYS A 319 11.76 12.34 9.32
C LYS A 319 10.93 11.11 9.70
N ALA A 320 10.72 10.18 8.78
CA ALA A 320 9.99 8.93 9.00
C ALA A 320 10.86 7.77 9.53
N PHE A 321 12.08 7.62 9.01
CA PHE A 321 12.87 6.38 9.17
C PHE A 321 14.30 6.56 9.71
N GLY A 322 14.78 7.80 9.83
CA GLY A 322 16.19 8.12 10.09
C GLY A 322 16.76 7.59 11.41
N ASP A 323 15.92 7.30 12.40
CA ASP A 323 16.25 6.66 13.68
C ASP A 323 15.05 5.86 14.20
N GLU A 324 15.22 5.19 15.34
CA GLU A 324 14.18 4.30 15.88
C GLU A 324 12.97 5.05 16.46
N GLU A 325 13.17 6.23 17.04
CA GLU A 325 12.07 7.04 17.59
C GLU A 325 11.18 7.57 16.47
N LYS A 326 11.78 8.00 15.36
CA LYS A 326 11.05 8.39 14.14
C LYS A 326 10.30 7.21 13.53
N ARG A 327 10.91 6.02 13.44
CA ARG A 327 10.20 4.80 12.98
C ARG A 327 9.00 4.48 13.88
N LYS A 328 9.15 4.60 15.20
CA LYS A 328 8.06 4.44 16.18
C LYS A 328 6.98 5.53 16.01
N LYS A 329 7.34 6.80 15.80
CA LYS A 329 6.36 7.89 15.54
C LYS A 329 5.61 7.67 14.22
N PHE A 330 6.31 7.30 13.14
CA PHE A 330 5.68 6.98 11.86
C PHE A 330 4.73 5.77 11.96
N LEU A 331 5.13 4.72 12.70
CA LEU A 331 4.26 3.57 12.96
C LEU A 331 3.02 3.96 13.77
N LYS A 332 3.18 4.76 14.85
CA LYS A 332 2.05 5.36 15.59
C LYS A 332 1.11 6.15 14.67
N TRP A 333 1.66 7.05 13.85
CA TRP A 333 0.89 7.84 12.89
C TRP A 333 0.13 6.97 11.89
N ARG A 334 0.77 5.93 11.34
CA ARG A 334 0.14 4.99 10.40
C ARG A 334 -1.01 4.21 11.04
N ILE A 335 -0.88 3.80 12.30
CA ILE A 335 -1.95 3.13 13.06
C ILE A 335 -3.07 4.11 13.42
N GLN A 336 -2.74 5.33 13.83
CA GLN A 336 -3.72 6.41 14.07
C GLN A 336 -4.54 6.72 12.81
N PHE A 337 -3.88 6.91 11.67
CA PHE A 337 -4.53 7.14 10.38
C PHE A 337 -5.51 6.01 10.04
N LEU A 338 -5.10 4.75 10.26
CA LEU A 338 -5.95 3.60 9.99
C LEU A 338 -7.15 3.57 10.93
N GLU A 339 -6.97 3.70 12.25
CA GLU A 339 -8.07 3.74 13.21
C GLU A 339 -9.06 4.87 12.91
N ARG A 340 -8.57 6.10 12.65
CA ARG A 340 -9.39 7.25 12.25
C ARG A 340 -10.14 7.03 10.94
N SER A 341 -9.67 6.12 10.08
CA SER A 341 -10.33 5.74 8.82
C SER A 341 -11.33 4.60 9.03
N LEU A 342 -10.97 3.55 9.78
CA LEU A 342 -11.86 2.40 10.02
C LEU A 342 -13.05 2.76 10.93
N ARG A 343 -12.88 3.68 11.88
CA ARG A 343 -13.99 4.20 12.72
C ARG A 343 -15.04 4.99 11.92
N LYS A 344 -14.79 5.32 10.66
CA LYS A 344 -15.74 5.98 9.73
C LYS A 344 -16.50 4.98 8.84
N LEU A 345 -16.19 3.68 8.92
CA LEU A 345 -16.86 2.64 8.15
C LEU A 345 -18.20 2.28 8.76
N ASP A 346 -19.13 1.83 7.92
CA ASP A 346 -20.44 1.37 8.36
C ASP A 346 -20.38 -0.10 8.76
N MET A 347 -20.17 -0.35 10.06
CA MET A 347 -20.08 -1.71 10.62
C MET A 347 -21.43 -2.42 10.76
N ARG A 348 -22.55 -1.89 10.22
CA ARG A 348 -23.84 -2.60 10.22
C ARG A 348 -23.78 -3.84 9.31
N PRO A 349 -24.65 -4.86 9.49
CA PRO A 349 -24.62 -6.09 8.67
C PRO A 349 -24.78 -5.89 7.15
N SER A 350 -25.43 -4.80 6.72
CA SER A 350 -25.56 -4.38 5.32
C SER A 350 -24.68 -3.17 4.95
N GLY A 351 -23.80 -2.76 5.85
CA GLY A 351 -22.92 -1.60 5.72
C GLY A 351 -21.58 -1.90 5.06
N VAL A 352 -20.93 -0.85 4.57
CA VAL A 352 -19.59 -0.92 4.00
C VAL A 352 -18.55 -0.97 5.12
N SER A 353 -18.12 -2.20 5.44
CA SER A 353 -17.19 -2.49 6.55
C SER A 353 -15.71 -2.65 6.12
N THR A 354 -15.40 -2.33 4.86
CA THR A 354 -14.10 -2.60 4.22
C THR A 354 -13.64 -1.44 3.33
N VAL A 355 -12.34 -1.41 3.00
CA VAL A 355 -11.68 -0.39 2.18
C VAL A 355 -11.04 -0.99 0.93
N VAL A 356 -10.94 -0.20 -0.14
CA VAL A 356 -10.01 -0.47 -1.25
C VAL A 356 -8.69 0.24 -0.95
N GLN A 357 -7.57 -0.46 -1.11
CA GLN A 357 -6.25 0.14 -1.01
C GLN A 357 -5.65 0.29 -2.40
N VAL A 358 -5.34 1.53 -2.79
CA VAL A 358 -4.49 1.82 -3.95
C VAL A 358 -3.06 1.99 -3.45
N ILE A 359 -2.13 1.27 -4.08
CA ILE A 359 -0.72 1.24 -3.69
C ILE A 359 0.09 1.73 -4.88
N ASP A 360 0.61 2.95 -4.81
CA ASP A 360 1.41 3.53 -5.87
C ASP A 360 2.89 3.17 -5.68
N LEU A 361 3.41 2.40 -6.64
CA LEU A 361 4.79 1.96 -6.69
C LEU A 361 5.65 2.81 -7.65
N LYS A 362 5.08 3.86 -8.28
CA LYS A 362 5.86 4.86 -9.02
C LYS A 362 6.94 5.40 -8.11
N ASN A 363 8.18 5.44 -8.61
CA ASN A 363 9.33 5.96 -7.88
C ASN A 363 9.60 5.28 -6.52
N SER A 364 8.93 4.16 -6.19
CA SER A 364 9.16 3.45 -4.93
C SER A 364 10.64 3.05 -4.81
N PRO A 365 11.30 3.31 -3.66
CA PRO A 365 12.77 3.18 -3.53
C PRO A 365 13.30 1.73 -3.47
N GLY A 366 12.51 0.76 -3.95
CA GLY A 366 12.89 -0.62 -4.17
C GLY A 366 13.33 -1.38 -2.92
N LEU A 367 14.17 -2.40 -3.13
CA LEU A 367 14.74 -3.22 -2.06
C LEU A 367 15.91 -2.54 -1.32
N LEU A 368 16.38 -1.38 -1.82
CA LEU A 368 17.61 -0.72 -1.36
C LEU A 368 17.42 0.04 -0.03
N ARG A 369 16.24 0.62 0.23
CA ARG A 369 15.97 1.36 1.48
C ARG A 369 15.47 0.41 2.59
N ARG A 370 16.42 -0.19 3.29
CA ARG A 370 16.22 -1.24 4.31
C ARG A 370 15.30 -0.80 5.46
N GLU A 371 15.41 0.43 5.94
CA GLU A 371 14.69 0.93 7.12
C GLU A 371 13.21 1.15 6.81
N LEU A 372 12.88 1.65 5.62
CA LEU A 372 11.51 1.63 5.08
C LEU A 372 10.99 0.19 5.02
N ARG A 373 11.73 -0.74 4.41
CA ARG A 373 11.32 -2.15 4.31
C ARG A 373 11.04 -2.80 5.67
N GLN A 374 11.88 -2.54 6.67
CA GLN A 374 11.69 -3.00 8.05
C GLN A 374 10.42 -2.40 8.67
N THR A 375 10.24 -1.09 8.55
CA THR A 375 9.07 -0.39 9.13
C THR A 375 7.76 -0.78 8.46
N THR A 376 7.76 -0.98 7.13
CA THR A 376 6.63 -1.52 6.37
C THR A 376 6.33 -2.98 6.75
N GLY A 377 7.35 -3.80 7.00
CA GLY A 377 7.18 -5.17 7.50
C GLY A 377 6.56 -5.22 8.90
N GLN A 378 7.05 -4.40 9.82
CA GLN A 378 6.48 -4.25 11.17
C GLN A 378 5.02 -3.77 11.12
N ALA A 379 4.72 -2.77 10.28
CA ALA A 379 3.36 -2.33 10.05
C ALA A 379 2.48 -3.46 9.50
N LEU A 380 2.93 -4.20 8.49
CA LEU A 380 2.19 -5.30 7.89
C LEU A 380 1.86 -6.42 8.89
N HIS A 381 2.81 -6.79 9.76
CA HIS A 381 2.60 -7.77 10.83
C HIS A 381 1.50 -7.31 11.79
N ILE A 382 1.55 -6.05 12.24
CA ILE A 382 0.49 -5.46 13.09
C ILE A 382 -0.87 -5.47 12.38
N LEU A 383 -0.92 -5.19 11.07
CA LEU A 383 -2.16 -5.27 10.28
C LEU A 383 -2.70 -6.70 10.17
N GLN A 384 -1.85 -7.70 9.99
CA GLN A 384 -2.24 -9.11 9.88
C GLN A 384 -2.78 -9.68 11.19
N ASP A 385 -2.21 -9.29 12.33
CA ASP A 385 -2.64 -9.77 13.65
C ASP A 385 -3.83 -9.02 14.23
N ASN A 386 -3.96 -7.72 13.95
CA ASN A 386 -4.88 -6.84 14.67
C ASN A 386 -5.98 -6.23 13.81
N TYR A 387 -5.89 -6.32 12.48
CA TYR A 387 -6.85 -5.71 11.54
C TYR A 387 -7.39 -6.72 10.50
N PRO A 388 -8.04 -7.81 10.95
CA PRO A 388 -8.57 -8.85 10.06
C PRO A 388 -9.66 -8.33 9.11
N GLU A 389 -9.62 -8.78 7.85
CA GLU A 389 -10.69 -8.62 6.85
C GLU A 389 -11.27 -7.18 6.72
N PHE A 390 -10.40 -6.17 6.75
CA PHE A 390 -10.75 -4.78 6.40
C PHE A 390 -10.51 -4.41 4.93
N VAL A 391 -9.77 -5.22 4.17
CA VAL A 391 -9.39 -4.88 2.79
C VAL A 391 -10.27 -5.65 1.80
N ALA A 392 -11.07 -4.95 1.00
CA ALA A 392 -11.86 -5.53 -0.08
C ALA A 392 -11.00 -5.83 -1.33
N LYS A 393 -10.06 -4.94 -1.66
CA LYS A 393 -9.19 -5.03 -2.85
C LYS A 393 -7.89 -4.25 -2.63
N GLN A 394 -6.78 -4.75 -3.18
CA GLN A 394 -5.49 -4.04 -3.26
C GLN A 394 -5.12 -3.82 -4.73
N VAL A 395 -5.13 -2.57 -5.18
CA VAL A 395 -4.79 -2.18 -6.55
C VAL A 395 -3.42 -1.52 -6.56
N PHE A 396 -2.41 -2.29 -6.91
CA PHE A 396 -1.05 -1.82 -7.10
C PHE A 396 -0.95 -1.13 -8.46
N ILE A 397 -0.57 0.15 -8.47
CA ILE A 397 -0.48 1.00 -9.66
C ILE A 397 0.94 1.46 -9.93
N ASN A 398 1.20 1.85 -11.19
CA ASN A 398 2.52 2.23 -11.68
C ASN A 398 3.60 1.18 -11.37
N VAL A 399 3.22 -0.11 -11.38
CA VAL A 399 4.02 -1.23 -10.89
C VAL A 399 5.26 -1.41 -11.79
N PRO A 400 6.48 -1.29 -11.25
CA PRO A 400 7.69 -1.48 -12.03
C PRO A 400 7.91 -2.96 -12.35
N TRP A 401 8.55 -3.25 -13.48
CA TRP A 401 8.68 -4.62 -14.02
C TRP A 401 9.33 -5.61 -13.04
N TRP A 402 10.33 -5.17 -12.26
CA TRP A 402 10.99 -5.99 -11.23
C TRP A 402 10.02 -6.44 -10.12
N TYR A 403 9.01 -5.63 -9.79
CA TYR A 403 8.03 -5.97 -8.76
C TYR A 403 7.13 -7.13 -9.22
N LEU A 404 6.83 -7.23 -10.53
CA LEU A 404 6.08 -8.37 -11.07
C LEU A 404 6.86 -9.69 -10.96
N ALA A 405 8.19 -9.65 -11.13
CA ALA A 405 9.06 -10.80 -10.90
C ALA A 405 9.12 -11.17 -9.41
N TYR A 406 9.30 -10.19 -8.52
CA TYR A 406 9.26 -10.38 -7.08
C TYR A 406 7.92 -10.97 -6.59
N ASN A 407 6.80 -10.40 -7.02
CA ASN A 407 5.46 -10.90 -6.71
C ASN A 407 5.26 -12.35 -7.19
N ARG A 408 5.77 -12.71 -8.38
CA ARG A 408 5.74 -14.10 -8.86
C ARG A 408 6.53 -15.07 -7.97
N MET A 409 7.63 -14.61 -7.37
CA MET A 409 8.45 -15.39 -6.44
C MET A 409 7.78 -15.59 -5.07
N ILE A 410 7.13 -14.56 -4.51
CA ILE A 410 6.44 -14.68 -3.21
C ILE A 410 5.02 -15.26 -3.31
N SER A 411 4.38 -15.19 -4.49
CA SER A 411 3.00 -15.64 -4.70
C SER A 411 2.71 -17.07 -4.21
N PRO A 412 3.56 -18.10 -4.39
CA PRO A 412 3.31 -19.44 -3.86
C PRO A 412 2.90 -19.45 -2.38
N PHE A 413 3.51 -18.60 -1.54
CA PHE A 413 3.30 -18.52 -0.10
C PHE A 413 2.05 -17.73 0.33
N LEU A 414 1.40 -16.99 -0.58
CA LEU A 414 0.18 -16.23 -0.27
C LEU A 414 -1.08 -17.11 -0.32
N THR A 415 -2.03 -16.90 0.59
CA THR A 415 -3.31 -17.63 0.58
C THR A 415 -4.14 -17.28 -0.66
N GLN A 416 -5.11 -18.14 -1.03
CA GLN A 416 -6.00 -17.88 -2.15
C GLN A 416 -6.84 -16.61 -1.94
N ARG A 417 -7.33 -16.34 -0.72
CA ARG A 417 -8.09 -15.11 -0.42
C ARG A 417 -7.21 -13.86 -0.58
N THR A 418 -5.95 -13.90 -0.13
CA THR A 418 -5.01 -12.78 -0.33
C THR A 418 -4.75 -12.56 -1.83
N LYS A 419 -4.45 -13.63 -2.58
CA LYS A 419 -4.26 -13.58 -4.04
C LYS A 419 -5.45 -12.97 -4.78
N SER A 420 -6.69 -13.37 -4.45
CA SER A 420 -7.90 -12.89 -5.16
C SER A 420 -8.23 -11.41 -4.93
N LYS A 421 -7.60 -10.77 -3.93
CA LYS A 421 -7.76 -9.33 -3.66
C LYS A 421 -6.74 -8.47 -4.41
N PHE A 422 -5.68 -9.05 -5.00
CA PHE A 422 -4.58 -8.30 -5.60
C PHE A 422 -4.81 -8.00 -7.09
N VAL A 423 -4.59 -6.75 -7.48
CA VAL A 423 -4.64 -6.28 -8.88
C VAL A 423 -3.37 -5.48 -9.18
N PHE A 424 -2.72 -5.70 -10.33
CA PHE A 424 -1.48 -5.04 -10.71
C PHE A 424 -1.63 -4.28 -12.04
N ALA A 425 -1.22 -3.02 -12.07
CA ALA A 425 -1.23 -2.17 -13.25
C ALA A 425 0.16 -1.57 -13.53
N SER A 426 0.65 -1.75 -14.75
CA SER A 426 1.80 -1.00 -15.28
C SER A 426 1.50 0.51 -15.33
N PRO A 427 2.51 1.40 -15.38
CA PRO A 427 2.30 2.84 -15.57
C PRO A 427 1.42 3.17 -16.79
N SER A 428 1.58 2.41 -17.88
CA SER A 428 0.76 2.50 -19.10
C SER A 428 -0.74 2.21 -18.90
N ARG A 429 -1.11 1.51 -17.82
CA ARG A 429 -2.47 0.99 -17.58
C ARG A 429 -3.06 1.33 -16.21
N THR A 430 -2.40 2.17 -15.40
CA THR A 430 -2.88 2.66 -14.10
C THR A 430 -4.33 3.16 -14.16
N ALA A 431 -4.59 4.20 -14.96
CA ALA A 431 -5.93 4.80 -15.08
C ALA A 431 -6.97 3.79 -15.64
N GLU A 432 -6.62 3.07 -16.71
CA GLU A 432 -7.49 2.05 -17.31
C GLU A 432 -7.87 0.94 -16.32
N THR A 433 -7.03 0.67 -15.31
CA THR A 433 -7.27 -0.36 -14.29
C THR A 433 -8.03 0.18 -13.10
N LEU A 434 -7.75 1.42 -12.66
CA LEU A 434 -8.55 2.09 -11.62
C LEU A 434 -10.01 2.25 -12.05
N PHE A 435 -10.29 2.66 -13.29
CA PHE A 435 -11.67 2.91 -13.77
C PHE A 435 -12.59 1.66 -13.80
N LYS A 436 -12.01 0.46 -13.71
CA LYS A 436 -12.74 -0.81 -13.58
C LYS A 436 -13.40 -0.96 -12.20
N TYR A 437 -12.82 -0.33 -11.17
CA TYR A 437 -13.24 -0.46 -9.78
C TYR A 437 -13.76 0.86 -9.20
N ILE A 438 -13.21 2.00 -9.62
CA ILE A 438 -13.53 3.34 -9.10
C ILE A 438 -14.08 4.18 -10.27
N ALA A 439 -15.03 5.10 -10.03
CA ALA A 439 -15.53 5.98 -11.08
C ALA A 439 -14.50 7.08 -11.43
N PRO A 440 -14.38 7.56 -12.69
CA PRO A 440 -13.34 8.53 -13.07
C PRO A 440 -13.35 9.83 -12.26
N GLU A 441 -14.54 10.33 -11.90
CA GLU A 441 -14.79 11.49 -11.03
C GLU A 441 -14.44 11.26 -9.55
N GLN A 442 -14.28 10.00 -9.13
CA GLN A 442 -13.82 9.59 -7.79
C GLN A 442 -12.31 9.33 -7.74
N VAL A 443 -11.63 9.15 -8.88
CA VAL A 443 -10.17 8.93 -8.96
C VAL A 443 -9.41 10.27 -8.97
N PRO A 444 -8.38 10.47 -8.11
CA PRO A 444 -7.54 11.67 -8.12
C PRO A 444 -6.93 11.99 -9.50
N ALA A 445 -6.82 13.27 -9.82
CA ALA A 445 -6.36 13.74 -11.12
C ALA A 445 -4.95 13.25 -11.49
N GLN A 446 -4.05 13.07 -10.52
CA GLN A 446 -2.70 12.52 -10.73
C GLN A 446 -2.70 11.05 -11.21
N TYR A 447 -3.80 10.32 -11.00
CA TYR A 447 -3.99 8.94 -11.45
C TYR A 447 -4.86 8.82 -12.71
N GLY A 448 -5.02 9.93 -13.43
CA GLY A 448 -5.75 10.01 -14.69
C GLY A 448 -7.25 10.28 -14.56
N GLY A 449 -7.79 10.32 -13.35
CA GLY A 449 -9.19 10.67 -13.09
C GLY A 449 -9.49 12.17 -13.14
N LEU A 450 -10.69 12.55 -12.71
CA LEU A 450 -11.20 13.92 -12.72
C LEU A 450 -11.33 14.53 -11.31
N SER A 451 -11.01 13.79 -10.25
CA SER A 451 -11.18 14.27 -8.88
C SER A 451 -10.02 15.19 -8.44
N MET A 452 -10.33 16.35 -7.87
CA MET A 452 -9.38 17.34 -7.32
C MET A 452 -9.85 17.85 -5.95
N GLU A 453 -8.93 18.35 -5.12
CA GLU A 453 -9.23 18.81 -3.74
C GLU A 453 -9.75 20.25 -3.66
N ALA A 454 -9.57 21.05 -4.72
CA ALA A 454 -10.00 22.44 -4.78
C ALA A 454 -11.50 22.60 -5.07
N GLU A 455 -12.03 23.83 -4.93
CA GLU A 455 -13.38 24.17 -5.38
C GLU A 455 -13.55 23.87 -6.88
N GLN A 456 -14.34 22.84 -7.20
CA GLN A 456 -14.65 22.43 -8.56
C GLN A 456 -16.04 22.95 -8.97
N GLU A 457 -16.19 23.23 -10.26
CA GLU A 457 -17.52 23.42 -10.87
C GLU A 457 -18.38 22.14 -10.83
N PHE A 458 -17.77 20.96 -10.65
CA PHE A 458 -18.44 19.66 -10.63
C PHE A 458 -18.10 18.86 -9.37
N THR A 459 -19.10 18.29 -8.73
CA THR A 459 -18.96 17.42 -7.56
C THR A 459 -18.66 15.98 -7.95
N ALA A 460 -18.11 15.15 -7.06
CA ALA A 460 -17.87 13.72 -7.33
C ALA A 460 -19.17 12.86 -7.44
N ALA A 461 -20.35 13.49 -7.32
CA ALA A 461 -21.66 12.88 -7.59
C ALA A 461 -22.14 13.10 -9.04
N GLU A 462 -21.47 13.97 -9.81
CA GLU A 462 -21.81 14.27 -11.21
C GLU A 462 -20.96 13.38 -12.15
N PRO A 463 -21.56 12.36 -12.79
CA PRO A 463 -20.80 11.28 -13.41
C PRO A 463 -20.08 11.70 -14.69
N ALA A 464 -18.87 11.17 -14.90
CA ALA A 464 -18.10 11.43 -16.12
C ALA A 464 -18.34 10.38 -17.21
N THR A 465 -18.47 10.83 -18.45
CA THR A 465 -18.50 9.97 -19.64
C THR A 465 -17.08 9.67 -20.10
N GLY A 466 -16.74 8.39 -20.31
CA GLY A 466 -15.43 7.95 -20.80
C GLY A 466 -15.52 7.32 -22.19
N VAL A 467 -14.74 7.84 -23.14
CA VAL A 467 -14.71 7.38 -24.54
C VAL A 467 -13.28 7.06 -24.99
N THR A 468 -13.10 5.96 -25.73
CA THR A 468 -11.80 5.59 -26.32
C THR A 468 -11.62 6.26 -27.67
N ILE A 469 -10.58 7.09 -27.80
CA ILE A 469 -10.13 7.68 -29.06
C ILE A 469 -9.15 6.71 -29.74
N LYS A 470 -9.39 6.42 -31.02
CA LYS A 470 -8.55 5.51 -31.82
C LYS A 470 -7.20 6.18 -32.16
N PRO A 471 -6.14 5.40 -32.44
CA PRO A 471 -4.90 5.92 -33.04
C PRO A 471 -5.17 6.72 -34.32
N ALA A 472 -4.31 7.71 -34.59
CA ALA A 472 -4.33 8.54 -35.81
C ALA A 472 -5.73 9.03 -36.22
N SER A 473 -6.52 9.54 -35.27
CA SER A 473 -7.91 9.92 -35.51
C SER A 473 -8.39 11.12 -34.69
N LYS A 474 -9.32 11.87 -35.27
CA LYS A 474 -10.11 12.89 -34.58
C LYS A 474 -11.38 12.28 -33.99
N HIS A 475 -11.74 12.73 -32.80
CA HIS A 475 -13.00 12.42 -32.13
C HIS A 475 -13.66 13.72 -31.68
N THR A 476 -14.98 13.80 -31.83
CA THR A 476 -15.78 14.95 -31.45
C THR A 476 -16.82 14.58 -30.38
N VAL A 477 -17.00 15.48 -29.42
CA VAL A 477 -18.05 15.42 -28.39
C VAL A 477 -18.92 16.64 -28.56
N GLU A 478 -20.25 16.46 -28.58
CA GLU A 478 -21.21 17.54 -28.78
C GLU A 478 -22.06 17.75 -27.53
N PHE A 479 -22.07 18.97 -27.01
CA PHE A 479 -22.95 19.42 -25.94
C PHE A 479 -24.05 20.29 -26.55
N PRO A 480 -25.30 19.80 -26.65
CA PRO A 480 -26.41 20.60 -27.17
C PRO A 480 -26.76 21.72 -26.20
N VAL A 481 -27.15 22.87 -26.74
CA VAL A 481 -27.63 24.03 -25.99
C VAL A 481 -28.95 24.47 -26.61
N THR A 482 -30.05 24.31 -25.87
CA THR A 482 -31.42 24.57 -26.35
C THR A 482 -31.89 25.99 -26.10
N GLU A 483 -31.32 26.66 -25.09
CA GLU A 483 -31.76 27.94 -24.54
C GLU A 483 -30.55 28.79 -24.10
N THR A 484 -30.78 30.07 -23.79
CA THR A 484 -29.74 31.02 -23.37
C THR A 484 -29.16 30.65 -21.99
N CYS A 485 -28.03 29.95 -21.98
CA CYS A 485 -27.41 29.43 -20.76
C CYS A 485 -25.90 29.66 -20.70
N LEU A 486 -25.33 29.54 -19.49
CA LEU A 486 -23.90 29.35 -19.29
C LEU A 486 -23.62 27.84 -19.27
N LEU A 487 -23.11 27.30 -20.37
CA LEU A 487 -22.57 25.94 -20.40
C LEU A 487 -21.20 25.93 -19.70
N VAL A 488 -21.00 25.01 -18.76
CA VAL A 488 -19.68 24.67 -18.21
C VAL A 488 -19.39 23.20 -18.49
N TRP A 489 -18.11 22.89 -18.71
CA TRP A 489 -17.64 21.51 -18.88
C TRP A 489 -16.22 21.34 -18.36
N GLU A 490 -15.87 20.08 -18.14
CA GLU A 490 -14.50 19.64 -17.93
C GLU A 490 -14.21 18.42 -18.82
N ALA A 491 -12.97 18.33 -19.29
CA ALA A 491 -12.50 17.27 -20.16
C ALA A 491 -11.05 16.87 -19.82
N LYS A 492 -10.70 15.61 -19.99
CA LYS A 492 -9.34 15.11 -19.73
C LYS A 492 -8.98 13.98 -20.68
N VAL A 493 -7.78 14.03 -21.25
CA VAL A 493 -7.28 12.99 -22.14
C VAL A 493 -6.16 12.21 -21.46
N VAL A 494 -6.49 11.00 -21.03
CA VAL A 494 -5.59 10.08 -20.34
C VAL A 494 -4.45 9.67 -21.27
N GLY A 495 -3.22 9.93 -20.83
CA GLY A 495 -2.00 9.69 -21.61
C GLY A 495 -1.62 10.82 -22.57
N CYS A 496 -2.25 11.98 -22.47
CA CYS A 496 -1.93 13.26 -23.14
C CYS A 496 -1.55 13.14 -24.64
N ASP A 497 -0.68 14.01 -25.16
CA ASP A 497 -0.20 14.07 -26.55
C ASP A 497 -1.31 14.01 -27.60
N VAL A 498 -2.25 14.94 -27.49
CA VAL A 498 -3.34 15.20 -28.44
C VAL A 498 -3.44 16.68 -28.75
N SER A 499 -4.11 17.05 -29.83
CA SER A 499 -4.58 18.44 -30.00
C SER A 499 -6.04 18.54 -29.55
N TYR A 500 -6.37 19.54 -28.74
CA TYR A 500 -7.72 19.82 -28.24
C TYR A 500 -8.14 21.22 -28.69
N GLY A 501 -9.38 21.36 -29.16
CA GLY A 501 -10.05 22.64 -29.40
C GLY A 501 -11.55 22.56 -29.09
N ALA A 502 -12.20 23.71 -28.90
CA ALA A 502 -13.64 23.81 -28.63
C ALA A 502 -14.27 24.93 -29.46
N GLU A 503 -15.41 24.64 -30.08
CA GLU A 503 -16.11 25.55 -30.99
C GLU A 503 -17.62 25.53 -30.69
N PHE A 504 -18.32 26.66 -30.81
CA PHE A 504 -19.78 26.71 -30.74
C PHE A 504 -20.35 26.86 -32.15
N VAL A 505 -21.26 25.96 -32.50
CA VAL A 505 -21.98 25.95 -33.77
C VAL A 505 -23.43 26.31 -33.48
N PRO A 506 -23.90 27.51 -33.85
CA PRO A 506 -25.31 27.89 -33.74
C PRO A 506 -26.23 26.95 -34.54
N SER A 507 -27.48 26.81 -34.10
CA SER A 507 -28.54 26.16 -34.89
C SER A 507 -29.14 27.07 -35.97
N THR A 508 -28.90 28.38 -35.87
CA THR A 508 -29.41 29.40 -36.80
C THR A 508 -28.69 29.32 -38.15
N GLU A 509 -29.44 29.08 -39.23
CA GLU A 509 -28.89 28.94 -40.58
C GLU A 509 -28.21 30.24 -41.05
N GLY A 510 -26.94 30.13 -41.48
CA GLY A 510 -26.11 31.27 -41.92
C GLY A 510 -25.28 31.93 -40.81
N SER A 511 -25.46 31.58 -39.54
CA SER A 511 -24.59 32.03 -38.44
C SER A 511 -23.19 31.40 -38.53
N TYR A 512 -22.18 32.08 -37.98
CA TYR A 512 -20.78 31.64 -38.01
C TYR A 512 -20.41 30.79 -36.79
N THR A 513 -19.54 29.80 -36.99
CA THR A 513 -18.94 29.03 -35.88
C THR A 513 -18.06 29.94 -35.01
N VAL A 514 -18.31 29.96 -33.71
CA VAL A 514 -17.52 30.73 -32.73
C VAL A 514 -16.42 29.84 -32.17
N ILE A 515 -15.15 30.21 -32.34
CA ILE A 515 -14.04 29.50 -31.69
C ILE A 515 -14.05 29.86 -30.19
N VAL A 516 -14.41 28.89 -29.35
CA VAL A 516 -14.49 29.06 -27.89
C VAL A 516 -13.13 28.82 -27.25
N GLN A 517 -12.40 27.82 -27.71
CA GLN A 517 -11.00 27.56 -27.33
C GLN A 517 -10.21 27.15 -28.56
N LYS A 518 -9.24 27.98 -28.95
CA LYS A 518 -8.34 27.72 -30.08
C LYS A 518 -7.62 26.38 -29.89
N THR A 519 -7.52 25.60 -30.96
CA THR A 519 -6.87 24.29 -30.95
C THR A 519 -5.42 24.39 -30.47
N ARG A 520 -5.12 23.78 -29.32
CA ARG A 520 -3.77 23.70 -28.74
C ARG A 520 -3.36 22.23 -28.56
N LYS A 521 -2.05 21.94 -28.57
CA LYS A 521 -1.56 20.64 -28.11
C LYS A 521 -1.73 20.56 -26.59
N ILE A 522 -2.01 19.36 -26.08
CA ILE A 522 -2.10 19.04 -24.65
C ILE A 522 -1.04 17.99 -24.35
N THR A 523 -0.04 18.39 -23.57
CA THR A 523 1.13 17.60 -23.18
C THR A 523 0.95 17.01 -21.77
N PRO A 524 1.87 16.16 -21.28
CA PRO A 524 1.87 15.72 -19.88
C PRO A 524 2.17 16.82 -18.84
N ALA A 525 2.58 18.02 -19.28
CA ALA A 525 2.90 19.16 -18.41
C ALA A 525 1.78 20.23 -18.36
N ASP A 526 0.75 20.10 -19.19
CA ASP A 526 -0.43 20.99 -19.19
C ASP A 526 -1.40 20.65 -18.04
N GLU A 527 -2.40 21.52 -17.86
CA GLU A 527 -3.44 21.42 -16.81
C GLU A 527 -4.03 19.99 -16.72
N PRO A 528 -4.12 19.39 -15.52
CA PRO A 528 -4.49 17.99 -15.37
C PRO A 528 -5.96 17.71 -15.73
N ILE A 529 -6.78 18.75 -15.87
CA ILE A 529 -8.16 18.73 -16.37
C ILE A 529 -8.34 20.02 -17.18
N ILE A 530 -8.95 19.91 -18.37
CA ILE A 530 -9.28 21.05 -19.23
C ILE A 530 -10.68 21.54 -18.84
N CYS A 531 -10.76 22.64 -18.11
CA CYS A 531 -12.03 23.28 -17.74
C CYS A 531 -12.43 24.32 -18.80
N GLY A 532 -13.71 24.36 -19.16
CA GLY A 532 -14.25 25.28 -20.16
C GLY A 532 -15.61 25.86 -19.76
N ARG A 533 -15.90 27.06 -20.25
CA ARG A 533 -17.19 27.75 -20.06
C ARG A 533 -17.57 28.54 -21.32
N PHE A 534 -18.86 28.59 -21.62
CA PHE A 534 -19.41 29.34 -22.76
C PHE A 534 -20.81 29.86 -22.44
N LYS A 535 -21.02 31.18 -22.59
CA LYS A 535 -22.36 31.79 -22.51
C LYS A 535 -22.97 31.79 -23.89
N ALA A 536 -23.92 30.89 -24.13
CA ALA A 536 -24.65 30.82 -25.38
C ALA A 536 -25.77 31.87 -25.39
N GLY A 537 -25.80 32.72 -26.42
CA GLY A 537 -26.87 33.71 -26.64
C GLY A 537 -28.04 33.19 -27.48
N GLU A 538 -27.86 32.04 -28.13
CA GLU A 538 -28.82 31.40 -29.04
C GLU A 538 -28.70 29.86 -28.96
N PRO A 539 -29.69 29.10 -29.45
CA PRO A 539 -29.59 27.64 -29.51
C PRO A 539 -28.48 27.16 -30.45
N GLY A 540 -27.84 26.04 -30.13
CA GLY A 540 -26.72 25.49 -30.89
C GLY A 540 -26.09 24.27 -30.21
N LYS A 541 -24.80 24.06 -30.44
CA LYS A 541 -23.99 23.07 -29.72
C LYS A 541 -22.55 23.53 -29.54
N VAL A 542 -21.96 23.22 -28.39
CA VAL A 542 -20.50 23.29 -28.20
C VAL A 542 -19.92 21.94 -28.63
N VAL A 543 -18.98 21.96 -29.57
CA VAL A 543 -18.27 20.80 -30.10
C VAL A 543 -16.83 20.82 -29.59
N LEU A 544 -16.48 19.83 -28.77
CA LEU A 544 -15.08 19.58 -28.42
C LEU A 544 -14.46 18.69 -29.48
N THR A 545 -13.30 19.07 -30.01
CA THR A 545 -12.53 18.26 -30.96
C THR A 545 -11.22 17.82 -30.34
N VAL A 546 -10.98 16.50 -30.31
CA VAL A 546 -9.73 15.89 -29.85
C VAL A 546 -9.07 15.12 -30.99
N ASP A 547 -7.88 15.53 -31.38
CA ASP A 547 -7.07 14.93 -32.43
C ASP A 547 -5.93 14.09 -31.84
N ASN A 548 -6.10 12.76 -31.87
CA ASN A 548 -5.07 11.81 -31.45
C ASN A 548 -4.19 11.45 -32.64
N GLN A 549 -3.11 12.21 -32.81
CA GLN A 549 -2.11 11.99 -33.86
C GLN A 549 -1.13 10.84 -33.52
N SER A 550 -1.25 10.22 -32.34
CA SER A 550 -0.37 9.12 -31.90
C SER A 550 -0.83 7.73 -32.38
N SER A 551 0.10 6.78 -32.37
CA SER A 551 -0.15 5.36 -32.68
C SER A 551 -0.86 4.59 -31.54
N ARG A 552 -0.99 5.19 -30.35
CA ARG A 552 -1.63 4.57 -29.18
C ARG A 552 -3.07 5.06 -29.03
N ARG A 553 -3.96 4.21 -28.50
CA ARG A 553 -5.31 4.63 -28.08
C ARG A 553 -5.22 5.61 -26.91
N LYS A 554 -6.15 6.55 -26.82
CA LYS A 554 -6.28 7.49 -25.69
C LYS A 554 -7.69 7.36 -25.10
N THR A 555 -7.88 7.76 -23.84
CA THR A 555 -9.21 7.82 -23.22
C THR A 555 -9.55 9.28 -22.94
N LEU A 556 -10.62 9.78 -23.54
CA LEU A 556 -11.22 11.06 -23.19
C LEU A 556 -12.26 10.82 -22.09
N LEU A 557 -12.12 11.52 -20.97
CA LEU A 557 -13.13 11.66 -19.93
C LEU A 557 -13.75 13.06 -20.06
N TYR A 558 -15.06 13.20 -19.90
CA TYR A 558 -15.72 14.50 -19.90
C TYR A 558 -17.04 14.52 -19.12
N ARG A 559 -17.44 15.70 -18.65
CA ARG A 559 -18.79 16.01 -18.14
C ARG A 559 -19.10 17.49 -18.35
N SER A 560 -20.39 17.81 -18.46
CA SER A 560 -20.88 19.15 -18.78
C SER A 560 -22.22 19.41 -18.10
N LYS A 561 -22.50 20.65 -17.73
CA LYS A 561 -23.83 21.10 -17.29
C LYS A 561 -24.12 22.53 -17.74
N THR A 562 -25.39 22.82 -17.91
CA THR A 562 -25.90 24.17 -18.12
C THR A 562 -26.21 24.83 -16.79
N LYS A 563 -25.90 26.12 -16.67
CA LYS A 563 -26.34 27.02 -15.59
C LYS A 563 -27.25 28.08 -16.18
N ASP A 564 -28.33 28.40 -15.47
CA ASP A 564 -29.22 29.50 -15.83
C ASP A 564 -28.46 30.82 -15.80
N CYS A 565 -28.66 31.67 -16.81
CA CYS A 565 -28.12 33.03 -16.82
C CYS A 565 -29.03 33.97 -16.03
N SER A 566 -29.03 33.85 -14.70
CA SER A 566 -29.50 34.94 -13.84
C SER A 566 -28.59 36.17 -14.01
N GLU A 567 -29.19 37.36 -14.03
CA GLU A 567 -28.55 38.54 -14.65
C GLU A 567 -27.44 39.21 -13.81
N ASP A 568 -27.33 38.87 -12.51
CA ASP A 568 -26.57 39.65 -11.50
C ASP A 568 -25.16 39.14 -11.15
N GLN A 569 -24.57 38.17 -11.86
CA GLN A 569 -23.21 37.66 -11.56
C GLN A 569 -22.25 37.62 -12.76
N CYS A 570 -21.97 38.80 -13.34
CA CYS A 570 -20.85 39.01 -14.26
C CYS A 570 -20.06 40.30 -13.91
N PRO A 571 -18.80 40.20 -13.47
CA PRO A 571 -17.75 41.13 -13.90
C PRO A 571 -17.53 40.95 -15.42
N CYS A 572 -17.18 42.04 -16.11
CA CYS A 572 -16.92 42.05 -17.55
C CYS A 572 -15.52 41.53 -17.91
#